data_AF-A0A1Y5KX30-F1
#
_entry.id   AF-A0A1Y5KX30-F1
#
_cell.length_a   1.000
_cell.length_b   1.000
_cell.length_c   1.000
_cell.angle_alpha   90.00
_cell.angle_beta   90.00
_cell.angle_gamma   90.00
#
_symmetry.space_group_name_H-M   'P 1'
#
loop_
_entity.id
_entity.type
_entity.pdbx_description
1 polymer ?
#
loop_
_entity_poly.entity_id
_entity_poly.type
_entity_poly.pdbx_seq_one_letter_code
_entity_poly.pdbx_strand_id
1 'polypeptide(L)'
;MRFARIQGRNGAVVCAVDANGAALPVQFGDTGAPVRELQEIIAGGQAALGRLTTTSPAEGGKLLAPITPHRNVFCVGRNYSEHAAEFAKSGFDATGSADGQHVPQYPVVFTKPAATVVASGDPVDPHTDITSALDYEGEIGIIIGRRASKVSRDAAMDYVWGYTLINDVTARDLQRDHKQWFIGKSLDTFCPLGPWAVTADEIDINDVQLQTRVNGELRQDTNTAQLIFDVPTIIETLSAGITLEPGDVIATGTPVGVGIGFDPPKYLVEGDEVIVSAPGLGELRNSIGIPAPVDHLTPVGTSELFVEKTGSGPAVVLIHGLGGATTVYEPQIATLAETHTVVRYDLSGHGRSPFAGPASIDNWVEELRRLLDAEGIEQTALVAHSMGTLVANTFAAKYPQRVSKVALLGAVRAQPEAAKTATRARARTVREAGMSAVADTIVGAALSRETHSARPSAVALVRELLLGQNPQGYASACEALAAAVEPDFASIDVPVLLLTGDEDKVSPVAVNDELLSIYPNAQKHVLDGVGHWHSLEDPNAVTNRLQEFLNKP
;
A
#
# COMPACT_ATOMS: atom_id res chain seq x y z
N MET A 1 14.88 -19.89 -18.89
CA MET A 1 14.69 -19.78 -17.43
C MET A 1 13.38 -19.07 -17.09
N ARG A 2 12.76 -19.38 -15.94
CA ARG A 2 11.52 -18.77 -15.43
C ARG A 2 11.78 -18.03 -14.13
N PHE A 3 11.25 -16.82 -13.98
CA PHE A 3 11.47 -15.96 -12.83
C PHE A 3 10.16 -15.41 -12.26
N ALA A 4 9.88 -15.72 -11.00
CA ALA A 4 8.81 -15.12 -10.22
C ALA A 4 9.38 -14.13 -9.21
N ARG A 5 8.54 -13.23 -8.69
CA ARG A 5 8.93 -12.35 -7.58
C ARG A 5 8.01 -12.62 -6.39
N ILE A 6 8.58 -12.83 -5.22
CA ILE A 6 7.85 -13.23 -4.02
C ILE A 6 8.14 -12.25 -2.88
N GLN A 7 7.09 -11.71 -2.29
CA GLN A 7 7.15 -10.94 -1.06
C GLN A 7 7.24 -11.89 0.14
N GLY A 8 8.44 -12.02 0.69
CA GLY A 8 8.69 -12.73 1.95
C GLY A 8 8.76 -11.79 3.15
N ARG A 9 9.11 -12.35 4.32
CA ARG A 9 9.29 -11.59 5.58
C ARG A 9 10.40 -10.53 5.49
N ASN A 10 11.44 -10.80 4.69
CA ASN A 10 12.63 -9.96 4.56
C ASN A 10 12.62 -9.10 3.28
N GLY A 11 11.41 -8.75 2.81
CA GLY A 11 11.20 -8.02 1.56
C GLY A 11 10.97 -8.93 0.35
N ALA A 12 10.73 -8.30 -0.81
CA ALA A 12 10.60 -8.99 -2.08
C ALA A 12 11.93 -9.61 -2.52
N VAL A 13 11.87 -10.77 -3.17
CA VAL A 13 13.00 -11.44 -3.80
C VAL A 13 12.58 -12.02 -5.14
N VAL A 14 13.51 -12.06 -6.09
CA VAL A 14 13.34 -12.81 -7.33
C VAL A 14 13.66 -14.28 -7.07
N CYS A 15 12.86 -15.16 -7.64
CA CYS A 15 13.00 -16.61 -7.53
C CYS A 15 13.05 -17.24 -8.93
N ALA A 16 13.96 -18.19 -9.14
CA ALA A 16 13.89 -19.10 -10.28
C ALA A 16 12.76 -20.10 -10.03
N VAL A 17 11.93 -20.35 -11.03
CA VAL A 17 10.83 -21.32 -10.95
C VAL A 17 11.23 -22.60 -11.67
N ASP A 18 11.22 -23.73 -10.95
CA ASP A 18 11.57 -25.02 -11.52
C ASP A 18 10.42 -25.65 -12.33
N ALA A 19 10.65 -26.85 -12.88
CA ALA A 19 9.66 -27.56 -13.68
C ALA A 19 8.42 -28.00 -12.87
N ASN A 20 8.53 -28.11 -11.55
CA ASN A 20 7.44 -28.47 -10.63
C ASN A 20 6.70 -27.23 -10.09
N GLY A 21 7.12 -26.02 -10.50
CA GLY A 21 6.55 -24.76 -10.02
C GLY A 21 7.12 -24.28 -8.68
N ALA A 22 8.17 -24.92 -8.16
CA ALA A 22 8.80 -24.47 -6.92
C ALA A 22 9.63 -23.21 -7.17
N ALA A 23 9.43 -22.19 -6.33
CA ALA A 23 10.15 -20.93 -6.40
C ALA A 23 11.39 -20.95 -5.49
N LEU A 24 12.56 -20.89 -6.12
CA LEU A 24 13.87 -20.91 -5.46
C LEU A 24 14.48 -19.50 -5.52
N PRO A 25 14.65 -18.79 -4.39
CA PRO A 25 15.25 -17.46 -4.38
C PRO A 25 16.61 -17.46 -5.07
N VAL A 26 16.86 -16.44 -5.89
CA VAL A 26 18.14 -16.27 -6.59
C VAL A 26 19.01 -15.20 -5.93
N GLN A 27 20.31 -15.45 -5.96
CA GLN A 27 21.35 -14.54 -5.50
C GLN A 27 22.50 -14.52 -6.49
N PHE A 28 23.27 -13.42 -6.50
CA PHE A 28 24.52 -13.35 -7.26
C PHE A 28 25.60 -14.18 -6.57
N GLY A 29 26.05 -15.27 -7.19
CA GLY A 29 26.94 -16.25 -6.56
C GLY A 29 28.33 -15.73 -6.18
N ASP A 30 28.76 -14.61 -6.77
CA ASP A 30 30.02 -13.94 -6.44
C ASP A 30 29.95 -13.05 -5.19
N THR A 31 28.75 -12.58 -4.81
CA THR A 31 28.54 -11.67 -3.67
C THR A 31 27.64 -12.24 -2.58
N GLY A 32 26.83 -13.25 -2.90
CA GLY A 32 25.74 -13.74 -2.05
C GLY A 32 24.57 -12.76 -1.93
N ALA A 33 24.55 -11.66 -2.68
CA ALA A 33 23.49 -10.67 -2.59
C ALA A 33 22.18 -11.21 -3.23
N PRO A 34 21.03 -11.14 -2.54
CA PRO A 34 19.75 -11.55 -3.10
C PRO A 34 19.33 -10.60 -4.22
N VAL A 35 18.77 -11.15 -5.30
CA VAL A 35 18.17 -10.33 -6.36
C VAL A 35 16.78 -9.89 -5.92
N ARG A 36 16.50 -8.59 -5.98
CA ARG A 36 15.25 -7.99 -5.47
C ARG A 36 14.28 -7.66 -6.60
N GLU A 37 14.82 -7.24 -7.75
CA GLU A 37 14.06 -6.88 -8.94
C GLU A 37 14.56 -7.64 -10.17
N LEU A 38 13.64 -8.01 -11.07
CA LEU A 38 14.01 -8.69 -12.32
C LEU A 38 14.91 -7.81 -13.20
N GLN A 39 14.74 -6.50 -13.11
CA GLN A 39 15.53 -5.51 -13.82
C GLN A 39 17.04 -5.60 -13.53
N GLU A 40 17.44 -6.09 -12.35
CA GLU A 40 18.85 -6.33 -12.04
C GLU A 40 19.46 -7.42 -12.94
N ILE A 41 18.67 -8.47 -13.22
CA ILE A 41 19.04 -9.55 -14.15
C ILE A 41 19.02 -9.03 -15.59
N ILE A 42 17.97 -8.29 -15.95
CA ILE A 42 17.81 -7.75 -17.31
C ILE A 42 18.98 -6.81 -17.65
N ALA A 43 19.29 -5.84 -16.79
CA ALA A 43 20.35 -4.86 -17.01
C ALA A 43 21.75 -5.50 -17.08
N GLY A 44 21.99 -6.57 -16.31
CA GLY A 44 23.25 -7.31 -16.34
C GLY A 44 23.38 -8.33 -17.48
N GLY A 45 22.28 -8.60 -18.20
CA GLY A 45 22.24 -9.51 -19.36
C GLY A 45 22.76 -10.92 -19.07
N GLN A 46 23.41 -11.53 -20.06
CA GLN A 46 23.95 -12.89 -19.96
C GLN A 46 25.00 -13.06 -18.84
N ALA A 47 25.75 -11.99 -18.52
CA ALA A 47 26.74 -12.03 -17.44
C ALA A 47 26.10 -12.06 -16.05
N ALA A 48 24.93 -11.44 -15.86
CA ALA A 48 24.15 -11.59 -14.63
C ALA A 48 23.55 -12.99 -14.53
N LEU A 49 22.88 -13.47 -15.59
CA LEU A 49 22.28 -14.81 -15.65
C LEU A 49 23.29 -15.91 -15.31
N GLY A 50 24.49 -15.86 -15.90
CA GLY A 50 25.54 -16.86 -15.67
C GLY A 50 26.15 -16.87 -14.26
N ARG A 51 25.86 -15.86 -13.43
CA ARG A 51 26.32 -15.78 -12.03
C ARG A 51 25.21 -16.07 -11.02
N LEU A 52 23.98 -16.34 -11.46
CA LEU A 52 22.88 -16.65 -10.55
C LEU A 52 23.09 -18.01 -9.89
N THR A 53 22.86 -18.05 -8.59
CA THR A 53 22.76 -19.29 -7.81
C THR A 53 21.43 -19.29 -7.06
N THR A 54 20.86 -20.46 -6.80
CA THR A 54 19.62 -20.61 -6.04
C THR A 54 19.90 -20.98 -4.60
N THR A 55 19.02 -20.56 -3.70
CA THR A 55 19.00 -21.01 -2.31
C THR A 55 17.82 -21.97 -2.06
N SER A 56 17.69 -22.47 -0.83
CA SER A 56 16.52 -23.24 -0.41
C SER A 56 15.21 -22.51 -0.76
N PRO A 57 14.13 -23.24 -1.07
CA PRO A 57 12.84 -22.64 -1.42
C PRO A 57 12.39 -21.60 -0.39
N ALA A 58 11.73 -20.54 -0.86
CA ALA A 58 11.06 -19.61 0.04
C ALA A 58 9.88 -20.31 0.71
N GLU A 59 9.83 -20.33 2.05
CA GLU A 59 8.66 -20.81 2.79
C GLU A 59 7.59 -19.71 2.86
N GLY A 60 6.48 -19.92 2.17
CA GLY A 60 5.37 -18.96 2.11
C GLY A 60 5.76 -17.64 1.42
N GLY A 61 4.83 -16.68 1.46
CA GLY A 61 4.99 -15.37 0.83
C GLY A 61 3.94 -15.10 -0.24
N LYS A 62 3.78 -13.82 -0.57
CA LYS A 62 2.82 -13.37 -1.58
C LYS A 62 3.51 -13.28 -2.94
N LEU A 63 2.92 -13.86 -3.98
CA LEU A 63 3.38 -13.70 -5.36
C LEU A 63 3.18 -12.23 -5.77
N LEU A 64 4.21 -11.63 -6.36
CA LEU A 64 4.18 -10.29 -6.95
C LEU A 64 4.25 -10.41 -8.48
N ALA A 65 3.89 -9.33 -9.18
CA ALA A 65 4.19 -9.24 -10.61
C ALA A 65 5.70 -9.46 -10.83
N PRO A 66 6.11 -10.28 -11.82
CA PRO A 66 7.52 -10.64 -12.01
C PRO A 66 8.39 -9.44 -12.38
N ILE A 67 7.79 -8.39 -12.91
CA ILE A 67 8.43 -7.11 -13.19
C ILE A 67 7.48 -5.98 -12.80
N THR A 68 8.04 -4.92 -12.20
CA THR A 68 7.33 -3.65 -12.00
C THR A 68 7.84 -2.66 -13.04
N PRO A 69 7.10 -2.41 -14.13
CA PRO A 69 7.55 -1.51 -15.19
C PRO A 69 7.87 -0.11 -14.64
N HIS A 70 8.98 0.49 -15.07
CA HIS A 70 9.33 1.87 -14.66
C HIS A 70 8.54 2.94 -15.44
N ARG A 71 7.93 2.54 -16.54
CA ARG A 71 7.12 3.38 -17.43
C ARG A 71 5.81 2.66 -17.72
N ASN A 72 4.89 3.35 -18.37
CA ASN A 72 3.64 2.73 -18.79
C ASN A 72 3.91 1.46 -19.63
N VAL A 73 3.07 0.45 -19.46
CA VAL A 73 3.01 -0.71 -20.35
C VAL A 73 2.50 -0.21 -21.70
N PHE A 74 3.23 -0.52 -22.78
CA PHE A 74 2.76 -0.26 -24.14
C PHE A 74 1.80 -1.37 -24.55
N CYS A 75 0.71 -1.03 -25.22
CA CYS A 75 -0.30 -2.00 -25.62
C CYS A 75 -0.64 -1.84 -27.10
N VAL A 76 -0.85 -2.96 -27.79
CA VAL A 76 -1.21 -3.00 -29.20
C VAL A 76 -2.66 -3.44 -29.35
N GLY A 77 -3.53 -2.57 -29.86
CA GLY A 77 -4.92 -2.91 -30.12
C GLY A 77 -5.16 -3.57 -31.46
N ARG A 78 -6.26 -4.33 -31.56
CA ARG A 78 -6.77 -4.91 -32.82
C ARG A 78 -5.73 -5.76 -33.56
N ASN A 79 -4.89 -6.51 -32.83
CA ASN A 79 -3.78 -7.26 -33.42
C ASN A 79 -4.12 -8.71 -33.81
N TYR A 80 -5.39 -9.10 -33.74
CA TYR A 80 -5.93 -10.35 -34.29
C TYR A 80 -7.08 -10.02 -35.24
N SER A 81 -7.12 -10.64 -36.41
CA SER A 81 -8.07 -10.32 -37.48
C SER A 81 -9.53 -10.55 -37.09
N GLU A 82 -9.82 -11.67 -36.43
CA GLU A 82 -11.18 -12.00 -35.97
C GLU A 82 -11.64 -11.06 -34.83
N HIS A 83 -10.74 -10.73 -33.91
CA HIS A 83 -11.02 -9.76 -32.85
C HIS A 83 -11.30 -8.37 -33.41
N ALA A 84 -10.51 -7.93 -34.40
CA ALA A 84 -10.71 -6.63 -35.03
C ALA A 84 -12.07 -6.56 -35.76
N ALA A 85 -12.56 -7.68 -36.29
CA ALA A 85 -13.90 -7.79 -36.87
C ALA A 85 -15.02 -7.84 -35.80
N GLU A 86 -14.79 -8.52 -34.67
CA GLU A 86 -15.70 -8.57 -33.51
C GLU A 86 -15.89 -7.18 -32.89
N PHE A 87 -14.80 -6.48 -32.60
CA PHE A 87 -14.84 -5.15 -32.00
C PHE A 87 -15.56 -4.12 -32.89
N ALA A 88 -15.35 -4.15 -34.20
CA ALA A 88 -16.04 -3.26 -35.13
C ALA A 88 -17.56 -3.43 -35.12
N LYS A 89 -18.06 -4.65 -34.86
CA LYS A 89 -19.51 -4.94 -34.79
C LYS A 89 -20.15 -4.46 -33.48
N SER A 90 -19.36 -4.20 -32.44
CA SER A 90 -19.87 -3.79 -31.12
C SER A 90 -20.50 -2.39 -31.11
N GLY A 91 -20.14 -1.52 -32.06
CA GLY A 91 -20.51 -0.11 -32.05
C GLY A 91 -19.62 0.80 -31.18
N PHE A 92 -18.53 0.25 -30.61
CA PHE A 92 -17.57 0.99 -29.78
C PHE A 92 -16.28 1.38 -30.55
N ASP A 93 -16.24 1.18 -31.88
CA ASP A 93 -15.11 1.59 -32.73
C ASP A 93 -15.12 3.11 -32.98
N ALA A 94 -14.41 3.85 -32.13
CA ALA A 94 -14.19 5.29 -32.30
C ALA A 94 -13.15 5.64 -33.38
N THR A 95 -12.43 4.65 -33.93
CA THR A 95 -11.32 4.87 -34.89
C THR A 95 -11.74 4.81 -36.35
N GLY A 96 -13.01 4.50 -36.64
CA GLY A 96 -13.59 4.68 -37.96
C GLY A 96 -12.93 3.81 -39.02
N SER A 97 -13.34 2.54 -39.09
CA SER A 97 -13.11 1.69 -40.27
C SER A 97 -13.97 2.19 -41.44
N ALA A 98 -13.68 3.39 -41.99
CA ALA A 98 -14.51 4.08 -42.97
C ALA A 98 -14.71 3.30 -44.29
N ASP A 99 -13.87 2.30 -44.56
CA ASP A 99 -13.82 1.57 -45.83
C ASP A 99 -14.13 0.06 -45.71
N GLY A 100 -14.68 -0.42 -44.58
CA GLY A 100 -15.01 -1.84 -44.40
C GLY A 100 -13.78 -2.77 -44.25
N GLN A 101 -12.57 -2.22 -44.22
CA GLN A 101 -11.36 -2.95 -43.81
C GLN A 101 -11.26 -2.96 -42.28
N HIS A 102 -11.33 -4.16 -41.71
CA HIS A 102 -11.35 -4.37 -40.26
C HIS A 102 -9.93 -4.50 -39.67
N VAL A 103 -8.90 -4.59 -40.50
CA VAL A 103 -7.50 -4.73 -40.11
C VAL A 103 -6.80 -3.37 -40.24
N PRO A 104 -6.18 -2.83 -39.17
CA PRO A 104 -5.44 -1.58 -39.24
C PRO A 104 -4.26 -1.65 -40.23
N GLN A 105 -3.91 -0.53 -40.88
CA GLN A 105 -2.69 -0.45 -41.70
C GLN A 105 -1.41 -0.38 -40.86
N TYR A 106 -1.51 0.18 -39.64
CA TYR A 106 -0.41 0.33 -38.70
C TYR A 106 -0.85 -0.14 -37.31
N PRO A 107 0.08 -0.61 -36.46
CA PRO A 107 -0.23 -0.97 -35.07
C PRO A 107 -0.90 0.20 -34.33
N VAL A 108 -2.07 -0.05 -33.73
CA VAL A 108 -2.73 0.93 -32.87
C VAL A 108 -2.10 0.82 -31.48
N VAL A 109 -1.38 1.86 -31.07
CA VAL A 109 -0.63 1.86 -29.80
C VAL A 109 -1.32 2.75 -28.77
N PHE A 110 -1.50 2.22 -27.57
CA PHE A 110 -1.89 2.95 -26.36
C PHE A 110 -1.02 2.49 -25.19
N THR A 111 -1.30 3.00 -23.98
CA THR A 111 -0.51 2.63 -22.81
C THR A 111 -1.38 2.47 -21.57
N LYS A 112 -0.88 1.72 -20.57
CA LYS A 112 -1.44 1.62 -19.21
C LYS A 112 -0.39 2.07 -18.19
N PRO A 113 -0.72 2.91 -17.20
CA PRO A 113 0.22 3.30 -16.15
C PRO A 113 0.78 2.09 -15.42
N ALA A 114 2.09 2.12 -15.10
CA ALA A 114 2.73 1.06 -14.32
C ALA A 114 2.03 0.78 -12.98
N ALA A 115 1.39 1.79 -12.38
CA ALA A 115 0.65 1.69 -11.13
C ALA A 115 -0.60 0.77 -11.23
N THR A 116 -1.10 0.51 -12.43
CA THR A 116 -2.24 -0.42 -12.65
C THR A 116 -1.85 -1.89 -12.56
N VAL A 117 -0.56 -2.19 -12.47
CA VAL A 117 -0.05 -3.56 -12.45
C VAL A 117 -0.37 -4.25 -11.14
N VAL A 118 -1.00 -5.42 -11.23
CA VAL A 118 -1.27 -6.31 -10.09
C VAL A 118 -0.77 -7.72 -10.41
N ALA A 119 -0.45 -8.50 -9.37
CA ALA A 119 0.10 -9.83 -9.53
C ALA A 119 -0.97 -10.88 -9.85
N SER A 120 -0.55 -12.07 -10.25
CA SER A 120 -1.45 -13.23 -10.19
C SER A 120 -1.85 -13.50 -8.73
N GLY A 121 -3.14 -13.69 -8.49
CA GLY A 121 -3.76 -13.87 -7.18
C GLY A 121 -4.26 -12.57 -6.55
N ASP A 122 -3.88 -11.41 -7.07
CA ASP A 122 -4.43 -10.13 -6.63
C ASP A 122 -5.84 -9.90 -7.21
N PRO A 123 -6.73 -9.22 -6.48
CA PRO A 123 -8.04 -8.84 -7.00
C PRO A 123 -7.94 -7.71 -8.04
N VAL A 124 -8.90 -7.71 -8.98
CA VAL A 124 -9.13 -6.61 -9.92
C VAL A 124 -10.39 -5.88 -9.47
N ASP A 125 -10.24 -4.62 -9.11
CA ASP A 125 -11.34 -3.76 -8.71
C ASP A 125 -12.31 -3.59 -9.89
N PRO A 126 -13.61 -3.92 -9.74
CA PRO A 126 -14.57 -3.72 -10.81
C PRO A 126 -14.90 -2.25 -11.08
N HIS A 127 -14.54 -1.30 -10.20
CA HIS A 127 -14.82 0.14 -10.32
C HIS A 127 -16.31 0.40 -10.63
N THR A 128 -17.20 -0.27 -9.88
CA THR A 128 -18.66 -0.27 -10.14
C THR A 128 -19.32 1.11 -9.98
N ASP A 129 -18.61 2.06 -9.39
CA ASP A 129 -19.01 3.46 -9.27
C ASP A 129 -18.80 4.27 -10.56
N ILE A 130 -17.95 3.81 -11.49
CA ILE A 130 -17.62 4.53 -12.74
C ILE A 130 -17.75 3.70 -14.03
N THR A 131 -17.85 2.38 -13.97
CA THR A 131 -18.09 1.53 -15.15
C THR A 131 -19.09 0.41 -14.85
N SER A 132 -19.86 0.03 -15.88
CA SER A 132 -20.72 -1.16 -15.85
C SER A 132 -20.40 -2.13 -17.00
N ALA A 133 -19.28 -1.93 -17.68
CA ALA A 133 -18.89 -2.67 -18.88
C ALA A 133 -17.44 -3.16 -18.78
N LEU A 134 -17.13 -3.82 -17.65
CA LEU A 134 -15.83 -4.40 -17.35
C LEU A 134 -15.57 -5.63 -18.22
N ASP A 135 -14.40 -5.72 -18.82
CA ASP A 135 -14.05 -6.76 -19.78
C ASP A 135 -12.61 -7.28 -19.58
N TYR A 136 -12.36 -8.49 -20.05
CA TYR A 136 -11.07 -9.17 -20.03
C TYR A 136 -10.43 -9.17 -21.43
N GLU A 137 -9.10 -9.17 -21.46
CA GLU A 137 -8.31 -9.29 -22.68
C GLU A 137 -7.02 -10.05 -22.36
N GLY A 138 -7.00 -11.37 -22.56
CA GLY A 138 -5.78 -12.16 -22.35
C GLY A 138 -4.76 -11.87 -23.47
N GLU A 139 -3.50 -11.63 -23.09
CA GLU A 139 -2.42 -11.27 -24.01
C GLU A 139 -1.06 -11.86 -23.58
N ILE A 140 -0.11 -11.88 -24.53
CA ILE A 140 1.32 -12.10 -24.25
C ILE A 140 1.99 -10.74 -24.04
N GLY A 141 2.76 -10.62 -22.96
CA GLY A 141 3.63 -9.48 -22.69
C GLY A 141 5.06 -9.77 -23.15
N ILE A 142 5.66 -8.88 -23.93
CA ILE A 142 7.08 -8.87 -24.28
C ILE A 142 7.83 -8.01 -23.26
N ILE A 143 8.97 -8.50 -22.76
CA ILE A 143 9.87 -7.75 -21.87
C ILE A 143 11.12 -7.38 -22.65
N ILE A 144 11.40 -6.08 -22.75
CA ILE A 144 12.59 -5.55 -23.46
C ILE A 144 13.85 -5.77 -22.60
N GLY A 145 14.89 -6.32 -23.22
CA GLY A 145 16.16 -6.66 -22.56
C GLY A 145 17.29 -5.67 -22.74
N ARG A 146 17.27 -4.94 -23.85
CA ARG A 146 18.31 -4.00 -24.23
C ARG A 146 17.66 -2.72 -24.74
N ARG A 147 18.34 -1.59 -24.52
CA ARG A 147 17.90 -0.30 -25.06
C ARG A 147 17.73 -0.40 -26.57
N ALA A 148 16.52 -0.20 -27.07
CA ALA A 148 16.15 -0.34 -28.48
C ALA A 148 15.71 1.01 -29.05
N SER A 149 16.38 1.46 -30.12
CA SER A 149 16.00 2.67 -30.86
C SER A 149 16.30 2.46 -32.34
N LYS A 150 15.31 2.76 -33.19
CA LYS A 150 15.36 2.56 -34.65
C LYS A 150 15.79 1.15 -35.03
N VAL A 151 15.21 0.16 -34.35
CA VAL A 151 15.53 -1.25 -34.55
C VAL A 151 14.79 -1.75 -35.79
N SER A 152 15.53 -2.34 -36.73
CA SER A 152 14.94 -3.02 -37.88
C SER A 152 14.27 -4.32 -37.45
N ARG A 153 13.21 -4.71 -38.16
CA ARG A 153 12.51 -5.99 -37.98
C ARG A 153 13.46 -7.20 -37.78
N ASP A 154 14.47 -7.36 -38.63
CA ASP A 154 15.40 -8.50 -38.59
C ASP A 154 16.26 -8.56 -37.31
N ALA A 155 16.44 -7.43 -36.62
CA ALA A 155 17.23 -7.33 -35.39
C ALA A 155 16.36 -7.31 -34.12
N ALA A 156 15.04 -7.25 -34.26
CA ALA A 156 14.11 -6.98 -33.16
C ALA A 156 14.20 -8.03 -32.04
N MET A 157 14.33 -9.31 -32.40
CA MET A 157 14.37 -10.40 -31.43
C MET A 157 15.59 -10.33 -30.51
N ASP A 158 16.69 -9.73 -30.95
CA ASP A 158 17.88 -9.55 -30.10
C ASP A 158 17.64 -8.55 -28.95
N TYR A 159 16.54 -7.79 -28.97
CA TYR A 159 16.17 -6.85 -27.91
C TYR A 159 15.14 -7.41 -26.94
N VAL A 160 14.61 -8.60 -27.20
CA VAL A 160 13.65 -9.27 -26.31
C VAL A 160 14.41 -10.02 -25.23
N TRP A 161 14.13 -9.70 -23.96
CA TRP A 161 14.63 -10.49 -22.84
C TRP A 161 13.80 -11.74 -22.63
N GLY A 162 12.48 -11.62 -22.78
CA GLY A 162 11.55 -12.69 -22.47
C GLY A 162 10.09 -12.28 -22.57
N TYR A 163 9.22 -13.13 -22.02
CA TYR A 163 7.78 -13.03 -22.13
C TYR A 163 7.08 -13.26 -20.79
N THR A 164 5.85 -12.78 -20.66
CA THR A 164 4.95 -13.03 -19.51
C THR A 164 3.49 -12.99 -20.00
N LEU A 165 2.51 -13.28 -19.14
CA LEU A 165 1.08 -13.09 -19.47
C LEU A 165 0.60 -11.73 -18.96
N ILE A 166 -0.35 -11.16 -19.69
CA ILE A 166 -1.05 -9.93 -19.32
C ILE A 166 -2.55 -10.14 -19.48
N ASN A 167 -3.35 -9.56 -18.58
CA ASN A 167 -4.76 -9.30 -18.83
C ASN A 167 -4.95 -7.79 -19.02
N ASP A 168 -5.29 -7.35 -20.24
CA ASP A 168 -5.58 -5.94 -20.53
C ASP A 168 -7.03 -5.59 -20.17
N VAL A 169 -7.33 -5.61 -18.86
CA VAL A 169 -8.66 -5.33 -18.33
C VAL A 169 -9.15 -3.97 -18.81
N THR A 170 -10.41 -3.94 -19.24
CA THR A 170 -10.97 -2.79 -19.96
C THR A 170 -12.36 -2.42 -19.45
N ALA A 171 -12.57 -1.14 -19.15
CA ALA A 171 -13.89 -0.53 -19.00
C ALA A 171 -14.36 -0.01 -20.37
N ARG A 172 -15.24 -0.77 -21.03
CA ARG A 172 -15.60 -0.53 -22.45
C ARG A 172 -16.39 0.75 -22.67
N ASP A 173 -17.25 1.12 -21.73
CA ASP A 173 -17.98 2.39 -21.73
C ASP A 173 -17.01 3.58 -21.67
N LEU A 174 -16.05 3.57 -20.75
CA LEU A 174 -15.01 4.60 -20.64
C LEU A 174 -14.09 4.62 -21.87
N GLN A 175 -13.73 3.45 -22.42
CA GLN A 175 -12.95 3.34 -23.64
C GLN A 175 -13.62 4.08 -24.82
N ARG A 176 -14.94 3.91 -24.97
CA ARG A 176 -15.74 4.59 -26.00
C ARG A 176 -15.89 6.08 -25.70
N ASP A 177 -16.27 6.43 -24.48
CA ASP A 177 -16.67 7.80 -24.12
C ASP A 177 -15.48 8.77 -24.15
N HIS A 178 -14.29 8.30 -23.75
CA HIS A 178 -13.07 9.12 -23.76
C HIS A 178 -12.36 9.17 -25.12
N LYS A 179 -12.75 8.30 -26.07
CA LYS A 179 -12.17 8.11 -27.42
C LYS A 179 -10.71 7.64 -27.43
N GLN A 180 -9.82 8.32 -26.71
CA GLN A 180 -8.51 7.79 -26.38
C GLN A 180 -8.69 6.67 -25.36
N TRP A 181 -8.12 5.50 -25.63
CA TRP A 181 -8.38 4.30 -24.82
C TRP A 181 -7.73 4.33 -23.45
N PHE A 182 -6.82 5.28 -23.18
CA PHE A 182 -6.07 5.38 -21.93
C PHE A 182 -6.97 5.24 -20.70
N ILE A 183 -8.01 6.06 -20.53
CA ILE A 183 -8.86 6.03 -19.32
C ILE A 183 -9.57 4.67 -19.17
N GLY A 184 -10.19 4.15 -20.24
CA GLY A 184 -10.87 2.85 -20.19
C GLY A 184 -9.92 1.66 -20.00
N LYS A 185 -8.62 1.86 -20.21
CA LYS A 185 -7.56 0.85 -20.05
C LYS A 185 -6.74 1.06 -18.78
N SER A 186 -6.98 2.10 -17.97
CA SER A 186 -5.99 2.53 -16.96
C SER A 186 -6.56 2.78 -15.57
N LEU A 187 -7.71 2.19 -15.24
CA LEU A 187 -8.18 2.19 -13.87
C LEU A 187 -7.23 1.36 -13.00
N ASP A 188 -7.20 1.63 -11.70
CA ASP A 188 -6.35 0.89 -10.77
C ASP A 188 -6.65 -0.61 -10.86
N THR A 189 -5.62 -1.45 -10.77
CA THR A 189 -5.67 -2.92 -10.95
C THR A 189 -5.92 -3.45 -12.37
N PHE A 190 -6.11 -2.61 -13.39
CA PHE A 190 -6.46 -3.08 -14.73
C PHE A 190 -5.32 -3.73 -15.53
N CYS A 191 -4.13 -3.91 -14.97
CA CYS A 191 -3.02 -4.59 -15.65
C CYS A 191 -2.49 -5.81 -14.87
N PRO A 192 -3.29 -6.88 -14.65
CA PRO A 192 -2.73 -8.12 -14.17
C PRO A 192 -1.58 -8.61 -15.05
N LEU A 193 -0.45 -8.96 -14.42
CA LEU A 193 0.80 -9.33 -15.11
C LEU A 193 1.52 -10.43 -14.33
N GLY A 194 1.83 -11.55 -15.00
CA GLY A 194 2.49 -12.70 -14.36
C GLY A 194 2.11 -14.04 -14.98
N PRO A 195 2.13 -15.15 -14.21
CA PRO A 195 2.59 -15.28 -12.82
C PRO A 195 4.12 -15.19 -12.69
N TRP A 196 4.84 -15.40 -13.80
CA TRP A 196 6.29 -15.27 -13.90
C TRP A 196 6.70 -14.73 -15.26
N ALA A 197 7.96 -14.32 -15.37
CA ALA A 197 8.59 -13.94 -16.61
C ALA A 197 9.53 -15.06 -17.09
N VAL A 198 9.55 -15.33 -18.39
CA VAL A 198 10.29 -16.45 -18.99
C VAL A 198 11.25 -15.90 -20.04
N THR A 199 12.52 -16.30 -19.99
CA THR A 199 13.54 -15.83 -20.94
C THR A 199 13.22 -16.28 -22.35
N ALA A 200 13.61 -15.47 -23.34
CA ALA A 200 13.19 -15.63 -24.72
C ALA A 200 13.61 -16.96 -25.38
N ASP A 201 14.66 -17.61 -24.89
CA ASP A 201 15.17 -18.89 -25.37
C ASP A 201 14.28 -20.10 -25.03
N GLU A 202 13.31 -19.95 -24.13
CA GLU A 202 12.39 -21.03 -23.74
C GLU A 202 11.06 -21.02 -24.51
N ILE A 203 10.76 -19.96 -25.25
CA ILE A 203 9.44 -19.73 -25.87
C ILE A 203 9.64 -19.32 -27.33
N ASP A 204 9.12 -20.12 -28.27
CA ASP A 204 8.93 -19.67 -29.65
C ASP A 204 7.67 -18.80 -29.73
N ILE A 205 7.86 -17.48 -29.75
CA ILE A 205 6.77 -16.51 -29.74
C ILE A 205 5.87 -16.60 -30.97
N ASN A 206 6.29 -17.27 -32.05
CA ASN A 206 5.47 -17.45 -33.24
C ASN A 206 4.50 -18.64 -33.14
N ASP A 207 4.60 -19.46 -32.10
CA ASP A 207 3.75 -20.64 -31.89
C ASP A 207 3.40 -20.83 -30.40
N VAL A 208 2.69 -19.86 -29.84
CA VAL A 208 2.21 -19.90 -28.45
C VAL A 208 0.70 -19.98 -28.44
N GLN A 209 0.16 -21.08 -27.90
CA GLN A 209 -1.27 -21.19 -27.61
C GLN A 209 -1.63 -20.30 -26.41
N LEU A 210 -2.62 -19.43 -26.57
CA LEU A 210 -3.12 -18.51 -25.54
C LEU A 210 -4.60 -18.77 -25.30
N GLN A 211 -4.98 -18.96 -24.04
CA GLN A 211 -6.35 -19.17 -23.62
C GLN A 211 -6.76 -18.21 -22.50
N THR A 212 -8.02 -17.77 -22.52
CA THR A 212 -8.65 -17.05 -21.40
C THR A 212 -9.92 -17.77 -20.98
N ARG A 213 -10.06 -18.02 -19.68
CA ARG A 213 -11.25 -18.60 -19.07
C ARG A 213 -11.87 -17.64 -18.06
N VAL A 214 -13.19 -17.59 -18.02
CA VAL A 214 -13.94 -16.88 -16.98
C VAL A 214 -14.81 -17.89 -16.24
N ASN A 215 -14.60 -18.06 -14.94
CA ASN A 215 -15.28 -19.08 -14.12
C ASN A 215 -15.21 -20.49 -14.73
N GLY A 216 -14.06 -20.83 -15.33
CA GLY A 216 -13.84 -22.11 -16.03
C GLY A 216 -14.37 -22.19 -17.47
N GLU A 217 -15.26 -21.28 -17.90
CA GLU A 217 -15.74 -21.19 -19.28
C GLU A 217 -14.62 -20.69 -20.19
N LEU A 218 -14.25 -21.44 -21.23
CA LEU A 218 -13.30 -20.99 -22.25
C LEU A 218 -13.92 -19.85 -23.06
N ARG A 219 -13.27 -18.69 -23.06
CA ARG A 219 -13.74 -17.47 -23.75
C ARG A 219 -12.85 -17.07 -24.91
N GLN A 220 -11.53 -17.18 -24.75
CA GLN A 220 -10.55 -16.89 -25.79
C GLN A 220 -9.66 -18.13 -26.01
N ASP A 221 -9.35 -18.44 -27.26
CA ASP A 221 -8.51 -19.57 -27.67
C ASP A 221 -7.82 -19.24 -29.00
N THR A 222 -6.53 -18.93 -28.97
CA THR A 222 -5.78 -18.52 -30.16
C THR A 222 -4.34 -18.99 -30.13
N ASN A 223 -3.63 -18.79 -31.24
CA ASN A 223 -2.20 -18.96 -31.34
C ASN A 223 -1.54 -17.65 -31.80
N THR A 224 -0.37 -17.30 -31.25
CA THR A 224 0.38 -16.09 -31.62
C THR A 224 0.81 -16.04 -33.09
N ALA A 225 0.80 -17.16 -33.81
CA ALA A 225 0.95 -17.20 -35.27
C ALA A 225 -0.13 -16.37 -36.02
N GLN A 226 -1.25 -16.05 -35.36
CA GLN A 226 -2.36 -15.29 -35.94
C GLN A 226 -2.25 -13.77 -35.71
N LEU A 227 -1.16 -13.29 -35.08
CA LEU A 227 -0.92 -11.85 -34.93
C LEU A 227 -0.84 -11.18 -36.31
N ILE A 228 -1.56 -10.06 -36.48
CA ILE A 228 -1.49 -9.23 -37.69
C ILE A 228 -0.11 -8.57 -37.78
N PHE A 229 0.32 -7.97 -36.67
CA PHE A 229 1.64 -7.39 -36.48
C PHE A 229 2.41 -8.25 -35.49
N ASP A 230 3.37 -9.02 -36.00
CA ASP A 230 4.25 -9.86 -35.18
C ASP A 230 5.17 -9.03 -34.27
N VAL A 231 5.82 -9.69 -33.32
CA VAL A 231 6.73 -9.05 -32.35
C VAL A 231 7.81 -8.18 -33.01
N PRO A 232 8.49 -8.64 -34.09
CA PRO A 232 9.41 -7.79 -34.83
C PRO A 232 8.79 -6.49 -35.36
N THR A 233 7.58 -6.56 -35.91
CA THR A 233 6.87 -5.39 -36.45
C THR A 233 6.48 -4.40 -35.35
N ILE A 234 6.05 -4.90 -34.19
CA ILE A 234 5.70 -4.07 -33.03
C ILE A 234 6.94 -3.31 -32.52
N ILE A 235 8.07 -4.00 -32.34
CA ILE A 235 9.32 -3.39 -31.87
C ILE A 235 9.86 -2.37 -32.88
N GLU A 236 9.86 -2.69 -34.17
CA GLU A 236 10.26 -1.75 -35.22
C GLU A 236 9.40 -0.49 -35.19
N THR A 237 8.08 -0.65 -35.12
CA THR A 237 7.11 0.46 -35.09
C THR A 237 7.34 1.38 -33.90
N LEU A 238 7.41 0.82 -32.69
CA LEU A 238 7.61 1.61 -31.46
C LEU A 238 9.00 2.27 -31.47
N SER A 239 10.04 1.48 -31.78
CA SER A 239 11.42 1.93 -31.67
C SER A 239 11.82 2.98 -32.71
N ALA A 240 11.07 3.13 -33.81
CA ALA A 240 11.32 4.11 -34.86
C ALA A 240 11.44 5.56 -34.33
N GLY A 241 10.64 5.90 -33.31
CA GLY A 241 10.61 7.23 -32.69
C GLY A 241 10.72 7.22 -31.16
N ILE A 242 10.45 6.09 -30.50
CA ILE A 242 10.45 5.97 -29.04
C ILE A 242 11.59 5.04 -28.63
N THR A 243 12.50 5.48 -27.77
CA THR A 243 13.52 4.55 -27.24
C THR A 243 12.89 3.62 -26.21
N LEU A 244 12.88 2.32 -26.51
CA LEU A 244 12.51 1.29 -25.54
C LEU A 244 13.70 1.01 -24.64
N GLU A 245 13.46 0.86 -23.34
CA GLU A 245 14.50 0.65 -22.32
C GLU A 245 14.38 -0.77 -21.76
N PRO A 246 15.48 -1.33 -21.22
CA PRO A 246 15.43 -2.60 -20.51
C PRO A 246 14.36 -2.59 -19.39
N GLY A 247 13.48 -3.58 -19.38
CA GLY A 247 12.36 -3.70 -18.47
C GLY A 247 11.06 -3.04 -18.92
N ASP A 248 11.03 -2.36 -20.07
CA ASP A 248 9.76 -1.99 -20.69
C ASP A 248 8.95 -3.25 -21.05
N VAL A 249 7.63 -3.15 -20.90
CA VAL A 249 6.69 -4.22 -21.21
C VAL A 249 5.76 -3.80 -22.35
N ILE A 250 5.55 -4.70 -23.31
CA ILE A 250 4.65 -4.50 -24.45
C ILE A 250 3.60 -5.63 -24.48
N ALA A 251 2.33 -5.28 -24.31
CA ALA A 251 1.20 -6.19 -24.50
C ALA A 251 0.83 -6.27 -26.00
N THR A 252 0.77 -7.48 -26.55
CA THR A 252 0.76 -7.72 -28.01
C THR A 252 -0.61 -7.68 -28.67
N GLY A 253 -1.68 -7.49 -27.91
CA GLY A 253 -3.06 -7.55 -28.38
C GLY A 253 -3.75 -8.87 -28.01
N THR A 254 -5.08 -8.80 -27.94
CA THR A 254 -5.95 -9.91 -27.53
C THR A 254 -6.72 -10.53 -28.71
N PRO A 255 -7.04 -11.84 -28.66
CA PRO A 255 -7.86 -12.51 -29.67
C PRO A 255 -9.37 -12.30 -29.48
N VAL A 256 -10.14 -12.88 -30.40
CA VAL A 256 -11.61 -12.90 -30.38
C VAL A 256 -12.15 -13.57 -29.10
N GLY A 257 -13.35 -13.20 -28.68
CA GLY A 257 -14.01 -13.78 -27.52
C GLY A 257 -13.93 -12.93 -26.25
N VAL A 258 -13.65 -11.64 -26.41
CA VAL A 258 -13.82 -10.65 -25.34
C VAL A 258 -15.30 -10.52 -24.96
N GLY A 259 -15.60 -10.12 -23.73
CA GLY A 259 -16.96 -10.04 -23.19
C GLY A 259 -17.91 -9.18 -24.03
N ILE A 260 -17.42 -8.06 -24.59
CA ILE A 260 -18.21 -7.22 -25.49
C ILE A 260 -18.60 -7.89 -26.82
N GLY A 261 -17.89 -8.96 -27.23
CA GLY A 261 -18.11 -9.68 -28.48
C GLY A 261 -19.32 -10.61 -28.49
N PHE A 262 -19.91 -10.90 -27.32
CA PHE A 262 -21.08 -11.76 -27.20
C PHE A 262 -22.39 -10.99 -27.45
N ASP A 263 -23.44 -11.70 -27.84
CA ASP A 263 -24.81 -11.17 -27.95
C ASP A 263 -25.77 -12.00 -27.08
N PRO A 264 -26.21 -11.47 -25.91
CA PRO A 264 -25.81 -10.18 -25.31
C PRO A 264 -24.36 -10.20 -24.78
N PRO A 265 -23.74 -9.02 -24.56
CA PRO A 265 -22.40 -8.91 -23.98
C PRO A 265 -22.27 -9.64 -22.64
N LYS A 266 -21.13 -10.29 -22.41
CA LYS A 266 -20.80 -11.02 -21.19
C LYS A 266 -19.69 -10.29 -20.42
N TYR A 267 -20.01 -9.12 -19.86
CA TYR A 267 -19.11 -8.36 -18.99
C TYR A 267 -18.82 -9.08 -17.68
N LEU A 268 -17.67 -8.75 -17.10
CA LEU A 268 -17.23 -9.23 -15.80
C LEU A 268 -18.04 -8.58 -14.67
N VAL A 269 -18.29 -9.34 -13.62
CA VAL A 269 -18.94 -8.87 -12.39
C VAL A 269 -18.14 -9.29 -11.16
N GLU A 270 -18.42 -8.65 -10.02
CA GLU A 270 -17.80 -9.02 -8.74
C GLU A 270 -18.01 -10.51 -8.43
N GLY A 271 -16.92 -11.17 -8.02
CA GLY A 271 -16.86 -12.61 -7.75
C GLY A 271 -16.37 -13.46 -8.93
N ASP A 272 -16.32 -12.94 -10.16
CA ASP A 272 -15.78 -13.68 -11.31
C ASP A 272 -14.28 -13.97 -11.16
N GLU A 273 -13.82 -15.14 -11.61
CA GLU A 273 -12.40 -15.46 -11.76
C GLU A 273 -12.02 -15.45 -13.24
N VAL A 274 -10.96 -14.70 -13.58
CA VAL A 274 -10.35 -14.69 -14.91
C VAL A 274 -9.00 -15.41 -14.85
N ILE A 275 -8.80 -16.36 -15.76
CA ILE A 275 -7.55 -17.12 -15.91
C ILE A 275 -7.05 -16.96 -17.34
N VAL A 276 -5.92 -16.28 -17.51
CA VAL A 276 -5.17 -16.24 -18.78
C VAL A 276 -4.05 -17.28 -18.70
N SER A 277 -3.89 -18.12 -19.71
CA SER A 277 -2.88 -19.18 -19.69
C SER A 277 -2.23 -19.40 -21.05
N ALA A 278 -0.95 -19.78 -21.00
CA ALA A 278 -0.21 -20.25 -22.16
C ALA A 278 0.84 -21.29 -21.73
N PRO A 279 1.05 -22.37 -22.52
CA PRO A 279 2.10 -23.34 -22.25
C PRO A 279 3.47 -22.68 -22.08
N GLY A 280 4.19 -23.06 -21.02
CA GLY A 280 5.49 -22.48 -20.67
C GLY A 280 5.43 -21.17 -19.88
N LEU A 281 4.40 -20.35 -20.07
CA LEU A 281 4.19 -19.07 -19.36
C LEU A 281 3.32 -19.20 -18.11
N GLY A 282 2.64 -20.33 -17.92
CA GLY A 282 1.85 -20.62 -16.72
C GLY A 282 0.43 -20.09 -16.82
N GLU A 283 -0.12 -19.71 -15.66
CA GLU A 283 -1.49 -19.21 -15.54
C GLU A 283 -1.51 -17.93 -14.69
N LEU A 284 -2.02 -16.86 -15.26
CA LEU A 284 -2.30 -15.59 -14.61
C LEU A 284 -3.76 -15.60 -14.15
N ARG A 285 -3.98 -15.56 -12.84
CA ARG A 285 -5.29 -15.76 -12.20
C ARG A 285 -5.66 -14.54 -11.38
N ASN A 286 -6.85 -13.98 -11.59
CA ASN A 286 -7.33 -12.83 -10.82
C ASN A 286 -8.84 -12.93 -10.59
N SER A 287 -9.28 -12.63 -9.37
CA SER A 287 -10.70 -12.49 -9.05
C SER A 287 -11.16 -11.04 -9.19
N ILE A 288 -12.37 -10.83 -9.69
CA ILE A 288 -12.99 -9.51 -9.73
C ILE A 288 -13.56 -9.21 -8.34
N GLY A 289 -13.10 -8.13 -7.73
CA GLY A 289 -13.50 -7.73 -6.40
C GLY A 289 -12.66 -6.58 -5.88
N ILE A 290 -13.15 -5.92 -4.84
CA ILE A 290 -12.46 -4.76 -4.26
C ILE A 290 -11.13 -5.23 -3.65
N PRO A 291 -9.98 -4.65 -4.04
CA PRO A 291 -8.73 -4.90 -3.36
C PRO A 291 -8.84 -4.62 -1.88
N ALA A 292 -8.36 -5.54 -1.04
CA ALA A 292 -8.21 -5.22 0.37
C ALA A 292 -7.42 -3.91 0.47
N PRO A 293 -7.90 -2.89 1.20
CA PRO A 293 -7.25 -1.60 1.24
C PRO A 293 -5.77 -1.78 1.58
N VAL A 294 -4.92 -1.08 0.82
CA VAL A 294 -3.44 -1.21 0.84
C VAL A 294 -2.88 -1.00 2.26
N ASP A 295 -3.59 -0.17 3.02
CA ASP A 295 -3.49 -0.01 4.45
C ASP A 295 -4.60 -0.87 5.08
N HIS A 296 -4.24 -1.95 5.77
CA HIS A 296 -5.20 -2.80 6.48
C HIS A 296 -6.02 -1.95 7.49
N LEU A 297 -7.21 -1.52 7.08
CA LEU A 297 -8.13 -0.78 7.94
C LEU A 297 -9.04 -1.75 8.69
N THR A 298 -9.12 -1.59 10.01
CA THR A 298 -10.03 -2.33 10.89
C THR A 298 -11.33 -1.52 11.06
N PRO A 299 -12.50 -2.02 10.62
CA PRO A 299 -13.77 -1.35 10.81
C PRO A 299 -14.17 -1.32 12.31
N VAL A 300 -14.55 -0.15 12.82
CA VAL A 300 -14.94 0.07 14.23
C VAL A 300 -16.24 0.86 14.36
N GLY A 301 -17.32 0.32 13.82
CA GLY A 301 -18.61 0.99 13.73
C GLY A 301 -18.69 1.80 12.44
N THR A 302 -18.76 3.12 12.53
CA THR A 302 -18.83 4.02 11.35
C THR A 302 -17.46 4.52 10.89
N SER A 303 -16.40 4.21 11.62
CA SER A 303 -15.03 4.61 11.33
C SER A 303 -14.20 3.39 10.92
N GLU A 304 -13.13 3.64 10.18
CA GLU A 304 -12.13 2.65 9.79
C GLU A 304 -10.78 3.09 10.36
N LEU A 305 -10.10 2.22 11.09
CA LEU A 305 -8.83 2.55 11.73
C LEU A 305 -7.69 1.81 11.07
N PHE A 306 -6.62 2.52 10.75
CA PHE A 306 -5.36 1.89 10.39
C PHE A 306 -4.73 1.26 11.64
N VAL A 307 -4.43 -0.05 11.58
CA VAL A 307 -3.93 -0.83 12.72
C VAL A 307 -2.69 -1.63 12.32
N GLU A 308 -1.66 -1.59 13.16
CA GLU A 308 -0.50 -2.47 13.06
C GLU A 308 -0.35 -3.30 14.33
N LYS A 309 -0.01 -4.57 14.12
CA LYS A 309 0.18 -5.54 15.19
C LYS A 309 1.53 -6.23 15.04
N THR A 310 2.29 -6.30 16.12
CA THR A 310 3.61 -6.94 16.11
C THR A 310 3.90 -7.59 17.46
N GLY A 311 4.63 -8.70 17.45
CA GLY A 311 5.00 -9.42 18.66
C GLY A 311 3.96 -10.45 19.11
N SER A 312 4.14 -10.95 20.32
CA SER A 312 3.29 -11.96 20.94
C SER A 312 3.33 -11.83 22.46
N GLY A 313 2.29 -12.26 23.17
CA GLY A 313 2.17 -12.13 24.61
C GLY A 313 0.99 -11.22 25.01
N PRO A 314 0.93 -10.75 26.26
CA PRO A 314 -0.12 -9.83 26.71
C PRO A 314 -0.24 -8.61 25.80
N ALA A 315 -1.47 -8.14 25.57
CA ALA A 315 -1.71 -7.00 24.69
C ALA A 315 -1.25 -5.69 25.33
N VAL A 316 -0.58 -4.86 24.54
CA VAL A 316 -0.33 -3.45 24.86
C VAL A 316 -0.78 -2.59 23.68
N VAL A 317 -1.62 -1.59 23.95
CA VAL A 317 -2.17 -0.70 22.92
C VAL A 317 -1.51 0.67 23.03
N LEU A 318 -1.01 1.16 21.90
CA LEU A 318 -0.31 2.44 21.80
C LEU A 318 -1.21 3.49 21.15
N ILE A 319 -1.50 4.59 21.87
CA ILE A 319 -2.42 5.65 21.48
C ILE A 319 -1.64 6.95 21.29
N HIS A 320 -1.57 7.47 20.07
CA HIS A 320 -0.78 8.68 19.78
C HIS A 320 -1.52 9.97 20.19
N GLY A 321 -0.77 11.08 20.24
CA GLY A 321 -1.28 12.42 20.54
C GLY A 321 -1.83 13.18 19.32
N LEU A 322 -2.27 14.42 19.56
CA LEU A 322 -2.75 15.34 18.52
C LEU A 322 -1.66 15.56 17.45
N GLY A 323 -1.99 15.27 16.19
CA GLY A 323 -1.05 15.36 15.07
C GLY A 323 0.03 14.28 15.03
N GLY A 324 -0.13 13.22 15.83
CA GLY A 324 0.67 12.01 15.75
C GLY A 324 0.10 10.96 14.78
N ALA A 325 0.78 9.83 14.73
CA ALA A 325 0.39 8.60 14.05
C ALA A 325 1.10 7.41 14.73
N THR A 326 0.80 6.19 14.32
CA THR A 326 1.47 4.93 14.66
C THR A 326 3.00 5.03 14.65
N THR A 327 3.55 5.81 13.72
CA THR A 327 5.00 6.06 13.57
C THR A 327 5.65 6.73 14.78
N VAL A 328 4.90 7.45 15.63
CA VAL A 328 5.43 8.07 16.87
C VAL A 328 6.05 7.03 17.81
N TYR A 329 5.55 5.80 17.75
CA TYR A 329 6.00 4.70 18.58
C TYR A 329 6.99 3.76 17.88
N GLU A 330 7.36 4.02 16.62
CA GLU A 330 8.29 3.18 15.85
C GLU A 330 9.56 2.82 16.64
N PRO A 331 10.21 3.76 17.37
CA PRO A 331 11.43 3.42 18.11
C PRO A 331 11.22 2.43 19.27
N GLN A 332 9.98 2.25 19.76
CA GLN A 332 9.66 1.34 20.86
C GLN A 332 9.27 -0.07 20.38
N ILE A 333 8.84 -0.24 19.13
CA ILE A 333 8.13 -1.45 18.68
C ILE A 333 8.97 -2.70 18.82
N ALA A 334 10.21 -2.69 18.30
CA ALA A 334 11.06 -3.87 18.28
C ALA A 334 11.25 -4.45 19.69
N THR A 335 11.52 -3.58 20.68
CA THR A 335 11.76 -3.99 22.07
C THR A 335 10.47 -4.41 22.78
N LEU A 336 9.36 -3.68 22.61
CA LEU A 336 8.10 -4.05 23.25
C LEU A 336 7.53 -5.36 22.70
N ALA A 337 7.72 -5.61 21.40
CA ALA A 337 7.25 -6.82 20.71
C ALA A 337 7.98 -8.10 21.15
N GLU A 338 9.10 -7.99 21.86
CA GLU A 338 9.81 -9.15 22.45
C GLU A 338 8.97 -9.86 23.52
N THR A 339 8.13 -9.13 24.25
CA THR A 339 7.35 -9.68 25.38
C THR A 339 5.85 -9.44 25.29
N HIS A 340 5.38 -8.58 24.39
CA HIS A 340 3.98 -8.20 24.26
C HIS A 340 3.47 -8.32 22.83
N THR A 341 2.15 -8.48 22.70
CA THR A 341 1.44 -8.18 21.46
C THR A 341 1.20 -6.67 21.41
N VAL A 342 2.00 -5.96 20.63
CA VAL A 342 1.90 -4.50 20.48
C VAL A 342 0.89 -4.18 19.40
N VAL A 343 -0.17 -3.48 19.78
CA VAL A 343 -1.20 -2.96 18.87
C VAL A 343 -1.08 -1.45 18.82
N ARG A 344 -0.75 -0.90 17.67
CA ARG A 344 -0.74 0.55 17.44
C ARG A 344 -1.75 0.88 16.37
N TYR A 345 -2.44 1.99 16.51
CA TYR A 345 -3.42 2.42 15.54
C TYR A 345 -3.42 3.94 15.39
N ASP A 346 -3.86 4.40 14.23
CA ASP A 346 -4.10 5.82 14.01
C ASP A 346 -5.51 6.17 14.49
N LEU A 347 -5.65 7.18 15.35
CA LEU A 347 -6.96 7.70 15.76
C LEU A 347 -7.74 8.16 14.52
N SER A 348 -9.07 7.97 14.50
CA SER A 348 -9.91 8.47 13.39
C SER A 348 -9.61 9.94 13.08
N GLY A 349 -9.34 10.24 11.80
CA GLY A 349 -8.92 11.56 11.32
C GLY A 349 -7.44 11.91 11.47
N HIS A 350 -6.59 10.96 11.89
CA HIS A 350 -5.13 11.14 11.98
C HIS A 350 -4.39 10.08 11.16
N GLY A 351 -3.14 10.39 10.82
CA GLY A 351 -2.27 9.45 10.10
C GLY A 351 -2.96 8.88 8.86
N ARG A 352 -3.07 7.55 8.81
CA ARG A 352 -3.70 6.78 7.74
C ARG A 352 -5.17 6.44 8.00
N SER A 353 -5.70 6.70 9.21
CA SER A 353 -7.12 6.50 9.51
C SER A 353 -7.96 7.63 8.87
N PRO A 354 -8.92 7.31 7.99
CA PRO A 354 -9.76 8.31 7.36
C PRO A 354 -10.51 9.20 8.36
N PHE A 355 -10.84 10.42 7.93
CA PHE A 355 -11.68 11.31 8.70
C PHE A 355 -13.16 10.88 8.61
N ALA A 356 -13.70 10.35 9.70
CA ALA A 356 -15.07 9.82 9.75
C ALA A 356 -16.12 10.81 10.31
N GLY A 357 -15.76 12.09 10.51
CA GLY A 357 -16.67 13.14 11.02
C GLY A 357 -16.18 13.82 12.31
N PRO A 358 -17.03 14.64 12.96
CA PRO A 358 -16.65 15.38 14.16
C PRO A 358 -16.07 14.48 15.26
N ALA A 359 -14.90 14.86 15.78
CA ALA A 359 -14.16 14.09 16.77
C ALA A 359 -14.58 14.49 18.19
N SER A 360 -14.48 13.54 19.11
CA SER A 360 -14.58 13.76 20.55
C SER A 360 -13.73 12.71 21.28
N ILE A 361 -13.31 13.00 22.52
CA ILE A 361 -12.62 12.00 23.34
C ILE A 361 -13.48 10.75 23.52
N ASP A 362 -14.78 10.92 23.77
CA ASP A 362 -15.72 9.81 23.94
C ASP A 362 -15.87 8.94 22.68
N ASN A 363 -15.85 9.55 21.49
CA ASN A 363 -15.89 8.81 20.23
C ASN A 363 -14.64 7.92 20.09
N TRP A 364 -13.44 8.46 20.34
CA TRP A 364 -12.21 7.67 20.29
C TRP A 364 -12.14 6.59 21.39
N VAL A 365 -12.75 6.82 22.55
CA VAL A 365 -12.90 5.81 23.61
C VAL A 365 -13.78 4.64 23.15
N GLU A 366 -14.91 4.91 22.49
CA GLU A 366 -15.76 3.86 21.92
C GLU A 366 -15.10 3.14 20.74
N GLU A 367 -14.37 3.86 19.89
CA GLU A 367 -13.59 3.28 18.79
C GLU A 367 -12.51 2.34 19.33
N LEU A 368 -11.76 2.75 20.38
CA LEU A 368 -10.80 1.87 21.06
C LEU A 368 -11.49 0.62 21.61
N ARG A 369 -12.66 0.76 22.25
CA ARG A 369 -13.41 -0.39 22.76
C ARG A 369 -13.75 -1.39 21.65
N ARG A 370 -14.25 -0.90 20.52
CA ARG A 370 -14.59 -1.72 19.34
C ARG A 370 -13.37 -2.32 18.68
N LEU A 371 -12.25 -1.59 18.62
CA LEU A 371 -10.99 -2.11 18.13
C LEU A 371 -10.52 -3.30 18.97
N LEU A 372 -10.56 -3.18 20.31
CA LEU A 372 -10.22 -4.31 21.19
C LEU A 372 -11.14 -5.51 20.97
N ASP A 373 -12.44 -5.28 20.79
CA ASP A 373 -13.41 -6.35 20.51
C ASP A 373 -13.12 -7.03 19.15
N ALA A 374 -12.80 -6.24 18.10
CA ALA A 374 -12.45 -6.75 16.77
C ALA A 374 -11.13 -7.56 16.79
N GLU A 375 -10.18 -7.16 17.63
CA GLU A 375 -8.90 -7.85 17.81
C GLU A 375 -8.96 -9.03 18.79
N GLY A 376 -10.13 -9.29 19.40
CA GLY A 376 -10.30 -10.34 20.41
C GLY A 376 -9.51 -10.09 21.70
N ILE A 377 -9.25 -8.83 22.05
CA ILE A 377 -8.45 -8.43 23.22
C ILE A 377 -9.38 -8.14 24.39
N GLU A 378 -9.45 -9.06 25.36
CA GLU A 378 -10.28 -8.89 26.56
C GLU A 378 -9.70 -7.86 27.54
N GLN A 379 -8.39 -7.85 27.74
CA GLN A 379 -7.69 -6.91 28.63
C GLN A 379 -6.37 -6.48 28.00
N THR A 380 -5.99 -5.21 28.19
CA THR A 380 -4.77 -4.63 27.59
C THR A 380 -4.07 -3.65 28.53
N ALA A 381 -2.76 -3.49 28.39
CA ALA A 381 -2.06 -2.32 28.91
C ALA A 381 -2.20 -1.15 27.92
N LEU A 382 -2.36 0.08 28.40
CA LEU A 382 -2.45 1.27 27.56
C LEU A 382 -1.17 2.09 27.68
N VAL A 383 -0.58 2.47 26.55
CA VAL A 383 0.48 3.48 26.48
C VAL A 383 -0.04 4.62 25.62
N ALA A 384 -0.08 5.83 26.16
CA ALA A 384 -0.68 6.96 25.49
C ALA A 384 0.18 8.22 25.57
N HIS A 385 0.11 9.04 24.52
CA HIS A 385 0.88 10.26 24.39
C HIS A 385 -0.03 11.48 24.25
N SER A 386 0.29 12.57 24.95
CA SER A 386 -0.38 13.87 24.80
C SER A 386 -1.91 13.76 24.86
N MET A 387 -2.67 14.30 23.89
CA MET A 387 -4.13 14.14 23.79
C MET A 387 -4.61 12.69 23.94
N GLY A 388 -3.85 11.70 23.46
CA GLY A 388 -4.16 10.29 23.63
C GLY A 388 -4.25 9.87 25.10
N THR A 389 -3.61 10.60 26.04
CA THR A 389 -3.74 10.32 27.48
C THR A 389 -5.14 10.61 28.00
N LEU A 390 -5.89 11.54 27.39
CA LEU A 390 -7.30 11.74 27.73
C LEU A 390 -8.13 10.54 27.27
N VAL A 391 -7.86 10.01 26.08
CA VAL A 391 -8.53 8.80 25.58
C VAL A 391 -8.23 7.61 26.50
N ALA A 392 -6.96 7.38 26.84
CA ALA A 392 -6.56 6.28 27.72
C ALA A 392 -7.18 6.37 29.12
N ASN A 393 -7.17 7.55 29.74
CA ASN A 393 -7.73 7.74 31.06
C ASN A 393 -9.26 7.63 31.08
N THR A 394 -9.94 8.25 30.13
CA THR A 394 -11.40 8.12 30.02
C THR A 394 -11.80 6.67 29.73
N PHE A 395 -11.03 5.95 28.91
CA PHE A 395 -11.24 4.53 28.67
C PHE A 395 -11.04 3.70 29.95
N ALA A 396 -9.95 3.92 30.69
CA ALA A 396 -9.65 3.20 31.93
C ALA A 396 -10.70 3.46 33.03
N ALA A 397 -11.19 4.69 33.17
CA ALA A 397 -12.25 5.03 34.11
C ALA A 397 -13.60 4.39 33.71
N LYS A 398 -13.93 4.37 32.42
CA LYS A 398 -15.21 3.85 31.90
C LYS A 398 -15.24 2.32 31.80
N TYR A 399 -14.10 1.70 31.51
CA TYR A 399 -13.95 0.26 31.29
C TYR A 399 -12.79 -0.33 32.11
N PRO A 400 -12.81 -0.22 33.45
CA PRO A 400 -11.68 -0.62 34.29
C PRO A 400 -11.28 -2.09 34.13
N GLN A 401 -12.25 -2.97 33.84
CA GLN A 401 -12.00 -4.40 33.62
C GLN A 401 -11.23 -4.71 32.32
N ARG A 402 -11.18 -3.76 31.38
CA ARG A 402 -10.49 -3.91 30.08
C ARG A 402 -9.03 -3.46 30.14
N VAL A 403 -8.59 -2.86 31.25
CA VAL A 403 -7.26 -2.26 31.39
C VAL A 403 -6.48 -2.97 32.48
N SER A 404 -5.23 -3.34 32.19
CA SER A 404 -4.32 -3.91 33.19
C SER A 404 -3.34 -2.87 33.76
N LYS A 405 -2.92 -1.90 32.94
CA LYS A 405 -1.96 -0.83 33.28
C LYS A 405 -2.14 0.38 32.37
N VAL A 406 -1.68 1.55 32.82
CA VAL A 406 -1.68 2.78 32.02
C VAL A 406 -0.33 3.49 32.09
N ALA A 407 0.31 3.75 30.95
CA ALA A 407 1.48 4.62 30.83
C ALA A 407 1.11 5.88 30.06
N LEU A 408 1.38 7.04 30.65
CA LEU A 408 1.03 8.35 30.12
C LEU A 408 2.32 9.14 29.84
N LEU A 409 2.59 9.36 28.56
CA LEU A 409 3.73 10.13 28.07
C LEU A 409 3.27 11.57 27.80
N GLY A 410 3.65 12.52 28.64
CA GLY A 410 3.20 13.92 28.57
C GLY A 410 1.69 14.04 28.82
N ALA A 411 1.22 13.64 30.01
CA ALA A 411 -0.20 13.62 30.35
C ALA A 411 -0.84 15.01 30.24
N VAL A 412 -1.94 15.12 29.50
CA VAL A 412 -2.71 16.37 29.38
C VAL A 412 -4.01 16.31 30.18
N ARG A 413 -4.41 17.47 30.71
CA ARG A 413 -5.67 17.67 31.46
C ARG A 413 -6.67 18.48 30.62
N ALA A 414 -7.91 18.59 31.08
CA ALA A 414 -8.89 19.49 30.47
C ALA A 414 -8.35 20.93 30.47
N GLN A 415 -8.46 21.60 29.32
CA GLN A 415 -7.84 22.90 29.11
C GLN A 415 -8.61 24.02 29.86
N PRO A 416 -7.92 25.02 30.43
CA PRO A 416 -8.59 26.25 30.87
C PRO A 416 -9.12 27.06 29.68
N GLU A 417 -10.09 27.95 29.90
CA GLU A 417 -10.78 28.69 28.82
C GLU A 417 -9.85 29.46 27.86
N ALA A 418 -8.75 30.02 28.39
CA ALA A 418 -7.75 30.70 27.56
C ALA A 418 -7.06 29.73 26.57
N ALA A 419 -6.69 28.54 27.03
CA ALA A 419 -6.09 27.50 26.20
C ALA A 419 -7.10 26.94 25.20
N LYS A 420 -8.37 26.74 25.60
CA LYS A 420 -9.45 26.33 24.67
C LYS A 420 -9.58 27.31 23.51
N THR A 421 -9.57 28.61 23.80
CA THR A 421 -9.65 29.67 22.77
C THR A 421 -8.50 29.58 21.77
N ALA A 422 -7.28 29.38 22.25
CA ALA A 422 -6.09 29.23 21.40
C ALA A 422 -6.14 27.94 20.56
N THR A 423 -6.56 26.82 21.15
CA THR A 423 -6.72 25.53 20.45
C THR A 423 -7.76 25.63 19.34
N ARG A 424 -8.91 26.29 19.59
CA ARG A 424 -9.93 26.56 18.56
C ARG A 424 -9.44 27.51 17.47
N ALA A 425 -8.61 28.49 17.82
CA ALA A 425 -7.99 29.36 16.84
C ALA A 425 -7.06 28.58 15.91
N ARG A 426 -6.24 27.67 16.46
CA ARG A 426 -5.41 26.73 15.68
C ARG A 426 -6.26 25.88 14.73
N ALA A 427 -7.40 25.36 15.20
CA ALA A 427 -8.33 24.60 14.36
C ALA A 427 -8.80 25.40 13.14
N ARG A 428 -9.18 26.68 13.34
CA ARG A 428 -9.57 27.57 12.23
C ARG A 428 -8.41 27.80 11.26
N THR A 429 -7.21 28.12 11.77
CA THR A 429 -6.03 28.31 10.93
C THR A 429 -5.71 27.09 10.07
N VAL A 430 -5.81 25.88 10.63
CA VAL A 430 -5.57 24.64 9.87
C VAL A 430 -6.63 24.41 8.79
N ARG A 431 -7.90 24.70 9.08
CA ARG A 431 -8.97 24.60 8.06
C ARG A 431 -8.78 25.59 6.92
N GLU A 432 -8.31 26.80 7.23
CA GLU A 432 -8.15 27.88 6.25
C GLU A 432 -6.87 27.75 5.43
N ALA A 433 -5.76 27.35 6.06
CA ALA A 433 -4.41 27.44 5.48
C ALA A 433 -3.62 26.12 5.51
N GLY A 434 -4.23 25.02 5.94
CA GLY A 434 -3.60 23.70 6.01
C GLY A 434 -2.62 23.53 7.18
N MET A 435 -2.01 22.34 7.28
CA MET A 435 -1.09 22.00 8.37
C MET A 435 0.22 22.80 8.35
N SER A 436 0.69 23.24 7.17
CA SER A 436 1.90 24.03 7.04
C SER A 436 1.84 25.37 7.79
N ALA A 437 0.64 25.93 7.95
CA ALA A 437 0.43 27.19 8.68
C ALA A 437 0.70 27.09 10.19
N VAL A 438 0.72 25.87 10.75
CA VAL A 438 0.90 25.65 12.19
C VAL A 438 2.08 24.74 12.53
N ALA A 439 2.58 23.93 11.58
CA ALA A 439 3.59 22.90 11.83
C ALA A 439 4.85 23.46 12.49
N ASP A 440 5.48 24.49 11.91
CA ASP A 440 6.74 25.05 12.45
C ASP A 440 6.55 25.68 13.84
N THR A 441 5.39 26.29 14.09
CA THR A 441 5.06 26.85 15.41
C THR A 441 4.90 25.75 16.44
N ILE A 442 4.26 24.63 16.07
CA ILE A 442 4.09 23.47 16.96
C ILE A 442 5.46 22.84 17.26
N VAL A 443 6.28 22.60 16.24
CA VAL A 443 7.63 22.02 16.39
C VAL A 443 8.51 22.90 17.28
N GLY A 444 8.49 24.21 17.07
CA GLY A 444 9.25 25.16 17.88
C GLY A 444 8.79 25.22 19.34
N ALA A 445 7.50 25.04 19.60
CA ALA A 445 6.94 25.08 20.95
C ALA A 445 7.08 23.75 21.70
N ALA A 446 6.95 22.62 21.00
CA ALA A 446 6.80 21.30 21.61
C ALA A 446 8.12 20.57 21.87
N LEU A 447 9.15 20.77 21.06
CA LEU A 447 10.44 20.08 21.24
C LEU A 447 11.38 20.83 22.20
N SER A 448 12.28 20.09 22.85
CA SER A 448 13.29 20.69 23.74
C SER A 448 14.34 21.47 22.96
N ARG A 449 15.05 22.35 23.67
CA ARG A 449 16.22 23.05 23.15
C ARG A 449 17.31 22.06 22.73
N GLU A 450 17.50 21.00 23.49
CA GLU A 450 18.46 19.95 23.15
C GLU A 450 18.09 19.30 21.81
N THR A 451 16.83 18.89 21.62
CA THR A 451 16.37 18.26 20.37
C THR A 451 16.60 19.17 19.16
N HIS A 452 16.28 20.46 19.29
CA HIS A 452 16.53 21.45 18.22
C HIS A 452 18.01 21.57 17.83
N SER A 453 18.91 21.46 18.81
CA SER A 453 20.35 21.67 18.58
C SER A 453 21.11 20.39 18.20
N ALA A 454 20.69 19.24 18.73
CA ALA A 454 21.45 17.99 18.65
C ALA A 454 20.75 16.89 17.84
N ARG A 455 19.44 16.99 17.59
CA ARG A 455 18.62 15.90 16.99
C ARG A 455 17.79 16.40 15.80
N PRO A 456 18.42 16.91 14.72
CA PRO A 456 17.70 17.50 13.58
C PRO A 456 16.78 16.51 12.85
N SER A 457 17.07 15.21 12.89
CA SER A 457 16.18 14.17 12.34
C SER A 457 14.88 14.03 13.12
N ALA A 458 14.91 14.15 14.45
CA ALA A 458 13.70 14.14 15.28
C ALA A 458 12.84 15.38 15.00
N VAL A 459 13.47 16.56 14.84
CA VAL A 459 12.80 17.79 14.42
C VAL A 459 12.11 17.61 13.07
N ALA A 460 12.83 17.07 12.08
CA ALA A 460 12.29 16.82 10.74
C ALA A 460 11.14 15.80 10.78
N LEU A 461 11.28 14.70 11.52
CA LEU A 461 10.25 13.68 11.62
C LEU A 461 8.96 14.22 12.25
N VAL A 462 9.05 14.97 13.35
CA VAL A 462 7.88 15.58 14.00
C VAL A 462 7.20 16.57 13.06
N ARG A 463 7.99 17.34 12.30
CA ARG A 463 7.46 18.25 11.29
C ARG A 463 6.72 17.50 10.18
N GLU A 464 7.29 16.44 9.64
CA GLU A 464 6.66 15.62 8.60
C GLU A 464 5.40 14.91 9.10
N LEU A 465 5.40 14.41 10.34
CA LEU A 465 4.21 13.83 10.97
C LEU A 465 3.06 14.83 11.03
N LEU A 466 3.35 16.09 11.38
CA LEU A 466 2.36 17.16 11.40
C LEU A 466 1.89 17.53 9.99
N LEU A 467 2.79 17.61 9.02
CA LEU A 467 2.45 17.95 7.63
C LEU A 467 1.65 16.86 6.93
N GLY A 468 1.86 15.60 7.30
CA GLY A 468 1.11 14.45 6.78
C GLY A 468 -0.32 14.31 7.31
N GLN A 469 -0.74 15.13 8.27
CA GLN A 469 -2.10 15.04 8.83
C GLN A 469 -3.15 15.56 7.85
N ASN A 470 -4.32 14.92 7.85
CA ASN A 470 -5.52 15.49 7.24
C ASN A 470 -5.90 16.80 7.96
N PRO A 471 -5.97 17.96 7.28
CA PRO A 471 -6.24 19.24 7.93
C PRO A 471 -7.60 19.28 8.66
N GLN A 472 -8.63 18.66 8.07
CA GLN A 472 -9.96 18.64 8.67
C GLN A 472 -10.00 17.73 9.90
N GLY A 473 -9.36 16.57 9.84
CA GLY A 473 -9.20 15.65 10.97
C GLY A 473 -8.45 16.30 12.13
N TYR A 474 -7.29 16.91 11.87
CA TYR A 474 -6.52 17.63 12.89
C TYR A 474 -7.30 18.80 13.51
N ALA A 475 -8.01 19.59 12.70
CA ALA A 475 -8.83 20.68 13.21
C ALA A 475 -10.02 20.19 14.06
N SER A 476 -10.64 19.08 13.66
CA SER A 476 -11.68 18.40 14.45
C SER A 476 -11.12 17.92 15.79
N ALA A 477 -9.91 17.37 15.80
CA ALA A 477 -9.21 16.93 17.00
C ALA A 477 -8.84 18.10 17.94
N CYS A 478 -8.48 19.26 17.41
CA CYS A 478 -8.31 20.49 18.21
C CYS A 478 -9.62 20.90 18.91
N GLU A 479 -10.76 20.84 18.21
CA GLU A 479 -12.06 21.12 18.83
C GLU A 479 -12.40 20.08 19.91
N ALA A 480 -12.11 18.80 19.66
CA ALA A 480 -12.28 17.72 20.64
C ALA A 480 -11.44 17.96 21.90
N LEU A 481 -10.17 18.33 21.76
CA LEU A 481 -9.28 18.65 22.87
C LEU A 481 -9.76 19.89 23.65
N ALA A 482 -10.24 20.92 22.96
CA ALA A 482 -10.79 22.11 23.61
C ALA A 482 -12.13 21.82 24.33
N ALA A 483 -12.89 20.82 23.87
CA ALA A 483 -14.14 20.39 24.48
C ALA A 483 -13.97 19.30 25.55
N ALA A 484 -12.77 18.72 25.68
CA ALA A 484 -12.51 17.62 26.59
C ALA A 484 -12.82 17.99 28.05
N VAL A 485 -13.38 17.02 28.76
CA VAL A 485 -13.65 17.09 30.20
C VAL A 485 -12.61 16.28 30.96
N GLU A 486 -12.49 16.56 32.25
CA GLU A 486 -11.55 15.87 33.12
C GLU A 486 -11.96 14.40 33.30
N PRO A 487 -11.07 13.42 33.05
CA PRO A 487 -11.31 12.03 33.40
C PRO A 487 -11.43 11.84 34.92
N ASP A 488 -12.16 10.81 35.35
CA ASP A 488 -12.21 10.40 36.76
C ASP A 488 -10.94 9.61 37.13
N PHE A 489 -9.83 10.33 37.28
CA PHE A 489 -8.51 9.72 37.56
C PHE A 489 -8.50 8.90 38.86
N ALA A 490 -9.27 9.31 39.87
CA ALA A 490 -9.31 8.64 41.17
C ALA A 490 -9.95 7.25 41.09
N SER A 491 -10.76 6.98 40.05
CA SER A 491 -11.33 5.66 39.78
C SER A 491 -10.35 4.66 39.16
N ILE A 492 -9.18 5.11 38.69
CA ILE A 492 -8.20 4.30 37.97
C ILE A 492 -7.24 3.65 38.97
N ASP A 493 -7.55 2.41 39.39
CA ASP A 493 -6.82 1.68 40.44
C ASP A 493 -5.68 0.78 39.89
N VAL A 494 -5.55 0.65 38.57
CA VAL A 494 -4.45 -0.09 37.94
C VAL A 494 -3.11 0.66 38.12
N PRO A 495 -1.95 -0.01 38.01
CA PRO A 495 -0.67 0.68 37.99
C PRO A 495 -0.61 1.76 36.90
N VAL A 496 -0.09 2.94 37.27
CA VAL A 496 0.07 4.09 36.37
C VAL A 496 1.53 4.54 36.29
N LEU A 497 2.05 4.71 35.07
CA LEU A 497 3.33 5.36 34.81
C LEU A 497 3.08 6.77 34.25
N LEU A 498 3.55 7.79 34.96
CA LEU A 498 3.59 9.17 34.51
C LEU A 498 5.00 9.49 34.02
N LEU A 499 5.17 9.75 32.72
CA LEU A 499 6.44 10.14 32.13
C LEU A 499 6.29 11.52 31.50
N THR A 500 7.21 12.44 31.80
CA THR A 500 7.32 13.73 31.12
C THR A 500 8.79 14.14 30.95
N GLY A 501 9.06 15.14 30.13
CA GLY A 501 10.37 15.80 30.05
C GLY A 501 10.43 17.06 30.92
N ASP A 502 11.63 17.43 31.37
CA ASP A 502 11.85 18.67 32.12
C ASP A 502 11.69 19.95 31.26
N GLU A 503 11.78 19.80 29.93
CA GLU A 503 11.52 20.85 28.95
C GLU A 503 10.15 20.72 28.26
N ASP A 504 9.27 19.81 28.70
CA ASP A 504 7.91 19.69 28.16
C ASP A 504 7.04 20.88 28.59
N LYS A 505 6.76 21.78 27.64
CA LYS A 505 5.93 22.98 27.86
C LYS A 505 4.43 22.70 27.72
N VAL A 506 4.05 21.56 27.13
CA VAL A 506 2.65 21.17 26.90
C VAL A 506 2.13 20.37 28.10
N SER A 507 2.94 19.47 28.65
CA SER A 507 2.68 18.75 29.90
C SER A 507 3.86 18.93 30.88
N PRO A 508 3.98 20.11 31.53
CA PRO A 508 5.07 20.37 32.46
C PRO A 508 5.08 19.40 33.65
N VAL A 509 6.25 19.25 34.28
CA VAL A 509 6.45 18.39 35.47
C VAL A 509 5.39 18.58 36.55
N ALA A 510 4.94 19.83 36.77
CA ALA A 510 3.89 20.15 37.74
C ALA A 510 2.54 19.44 37.45
N VAL A 511 2.19 19.23 36.18
CA VAL A 511 0.97 18.47 35.80
C VAL A 511 1.10 17.02 36.26
N ASN A 512 2.28 16.42 36.08
CA ASN A 512 2.55 15.06 36.57
C ASN A 512 2.62 14.99 38.10
N ASP A 513 3.07 16.03 38.79
CA ASP A 513 3.03 16.11 40.26
C ASP A 513 1.59 16.12 40.79
N GLU A 514 0.73 16.90 40.16
CA GLU A 514 -0.70 16.93 40.50
C GLU A 514 -1.35 15.57 40.26
N LEU A 515 -1.13 14.97 39.09
CA LEU A 515 -1.68 13.64 38.76
C LEU A 515 -1.15 12.54 39.70
N LEU A 516 0.13 12.58 40.07
CA LEU A 516 0.73 11.65 41.02
C LEU A 516 0.01 11.69 42.39
N SER A 517 -0.51 12.86 42.79
CA SER A 517 -1.28 13.01 44.03
C SER A 517 -2.72 12.49 43.96
N ILE A 518 -3.25 12.29 42.74
CA ILE A 518 -4.63 11.87 42.49
C ILE A 518 -4.70 10.35 42.25
N TYR A 519 -3.77 9.80 41.47
CA TYR A 519 -3.75 8.36 41.19
C TYR A 519 -3.40 7.55 42.44
N PRO A 520 -4.12 6.46 42.73
CA PRO A 520 -3.82 5.61 43.88
C PRO A 520 -2.49 4.86 43.71
N ASN A 521 -2.15 4.43 42.49
CA ASN A 521 -1.02 3.54 42.21
C ASN A 521 -0.12 4.08 41.08
N ALA A 522 0.35 5.33 41.22
CA ALA A 522 1.21 5.97 40.22
C ALA A 522 2.70 6.03 40.59
N GLN A 523 3.56 5.89 39.58
CA GLN A 523 4.97 6.26 39.63
C GLN A 523 5.25 7.36 38.60
N LYS A 524 6.19 8.27 38.90
CA LYS A 524 6.56 9.39 38.04
C LYS A 524 8.03 9.31 37.63
N HIS A 525 8.31 9.57 36.35
CA HIS A 525 9.65 9.78 35.82
C HIS A 525 9.72 11.08 35.01
N VAL A 526 10.82 11.80 35.17
CA VAL A 526 11.14 13.02 34.41
C VAL A 526 12.40 12.75 33.60
N LEU A 527 12.35 13.00 32.30
CA LEU A 527 13.48 12.88 31.38
C LEU A 527 14.20 14.23 31.27
N ASP A 528 15.52 14.20 31.28
CA ASP A 528 16.40 15.38 31.19
C ASP A 528 16.57 15.81 29.72
N GLY A 529 16.41 17.10 29.42
CA GLY A 529 16.59 17.65 28.07
C GLY A 529 15.51 17.22 27.07
N VAL A 530 14.35 16.77 27.53
CA VAL A 530 13.28 16.20 26.67
C VAL A 530 12.06 17.12 26.66
N GLY A 531 11.50 17.34 25.47
CA GLY A 531 10.26 18.09 25.26
C GLY A 531 9.05 17.16 25.22
N HIS A 532 8.00 17.61 24.54
CA HIS A 532 6.70 16.93 24.53
C HIS A 532 6.67 15.65 23.68
N TRP A 533 7.58 15.48 22.71
CA TRP A 533 7.58 14.31 21.81
C TRP A 533 8.50 13.22 22.33
N HIS A 534 8.34 12.86 23.61
CA HIS A 534 9.20 11.95 24.39
C HIS A 534 9.74 10.74 23.60
N SER A 535 8.86 9.98 22.93
CA SER A 535 9.21 8.76 22.18
C SER A 535 10.18 9.00 21.01
N LEU A 536 10.18 10.21 20.46
CA LEU A 536 11.02 10.63 19.34
C LEU A 536 12.21 11.48 19.80
N GLU A 537 12.07 12.20 20.90
CA GLU A 537 13.14 13.00 21.47
C GLU A 537 14.16 12.08 22.15
N ASP A 538 13.76 11.26 23.14
CA ASP A 538 14.64 10.27 23.78
C ASP A 538 14.05 8.85 23.69
N PRO A 539 14.16 8.20 22.52
CA PRO A 539 13.54 6.91 22.27
C PRO A 539 14.02 5.83 23.24
N ASN A 540 15.31 5.84 23.59
CA ASN A 540 15.91 4.82 24.45
C ASN A 540 15.41 4.93 25.89
N ALA A 541 15.39 6.14 26.45
CA ALA A 541 14.89 6.33 27.81
C ALA A 541 13.40 5.97 27.93
N VAL A 542 12.59 6.35 26.94
CA VAL A 542 11.17 5.96 26.90
C VAL A 542 11.02 4.44 26.79
N THR A 543 11.71 3.80 25.85
CA THR A 543 11.65 2.33 25.68
C THR A 543 12.01 1.60 26.96
N ASN A 544 13.10 1.99 27.64
CA ASN A 544 13.52 1.37 28.89
C ASN A 544 12.46 1.50 29.99
N ARG A 545 11.86 2.68 30.15
CA ARG A 545 10.82 2.91 31.17
C ARG A 545 9.53 2.15 30.88
N LEU A 546 9.13 2.08 29.60
CA LEU A 546 7.98 1.29 29.20
C LEU A 546 8.22 -0.20 29.45
N GLN A 547 9.39 -0.73 29.08
CA GLN A 547 9.74 -2.13 29.31
C GLN A 547 9.75 -2.48 30.81
N GLU A 548 10.40 -1.65 31.64
CA GLU A 548 10.42 -1.81 33.10
C GLU A 548 9.02 -1.81 33.71
N PHE A 549 8.11 -0.97 33.20
CA PHE A 549 6.76 -0.85 33.72
C PHE A 549 5.84 -1.98 33.25
N LEU A 550 5.88 -2.31 31.97
CA LEU A 550 5.01 -3.31 31.35
C LEU A 550 5.36 -4.73 31.81
N ASN A 551 6.65 -5.05 31.99
CA ASN A 551 7.10 -6.39 32.41
C ASN A 551 6.95 -6.68 33.92
N LYS A 552 6.67 -5.68 34.77
CA LYS A 552 6.37 -5.94 36.18
C LYS A 552 5.08 -6.77 36.28
N PRO A 553 4.97 -7.79 37.13
CA PRO A 553 3.73 -8.56 37.27
C PRO A 553 2.56 -7.72 37.77
#